data_AF-A0A7C5SMN1-F1
#
_entry.id   AF-A0A7C5SMN1-F1
#
_cell.length_a   1.000
_cell.length_b   1.000
_cell.length_c   1.000
_cell.angle_alpha   90.00
_cell.angle_beta   90.00
_cell.angle_gamma   90.00
#
_symmetry.space_group_name_H-M   'P 1'
#
loop_
_entity.id
_entity.type
_entity.pdbx_description
1 polymer ?
#
loop_
_entity_poly.entity_id
_entity_poly.type
_entity_poly.pdbx_seq_one_letter_code
_entity_poly.pdbx_strand_id
1 'polypeptide(L)'
;MSSEKPRVISGRRRGLASERIAISVLEELGYRVLEVGRKIVINNTEIGEVDVVVEDSSGEKYAVEVKAGRLDVGGVRQAYVNALVIGAKPMVICKGFADDAARELAERLGVKVVQLSDVFLVESEELYSIVREVVEEVLTEYFELFYGYTVQLKQEHYELLSAIYSSTSIEEAAEKLNVDVSALAKRIDELRRQGIIPKWASKYSSVRRVAQILLQKQSVVSALEESRRLVESLKSLVDQLKVLQSTLHLLTQQLTKTQQVLLKPGKQSEENKQVVETNS
;
A
#
# COMPACT_ATOMS: atom_id res chain seq x y z
N MET A 1 23.61 10.30 -1.58
CA MET A 1 22.24 9.83 -1.26
C MET A 1 22.19 9.65 0.24
N SER A 2 21.69 10.67 0.95
CA SER A 2 21.59 10.64 2.41
C SER A 2 20.44 9.72 2.80
N SER A 3 20.77 8.64 3.50
CA SER A 3 19.80 7.76 4.14
C SER A 3 19.11 8.53 5.27
N GLU A 4 17.92 9.04 5.01
CA GLU A 4 17.04 9.53 6.08
C GLU A 4 16.70 8.35 6.98
N LYS A 5 17.32 8.34 8.17
CA LYS A 5 16.92 7.45 9.27
C LYS A 5 15.44 7.71 9.59
N PRO A 6 14.64 6.66 9.84
CA PRO A 6 13.25 6.82 10.23
C PRO A 6 13.18 7.73 11.46
N ARG A 7 12.31 8.74 11.41
CA ARG A 7 12.06 9.65 12.54
C ARG A 7 11.43 8.84 13.67
N VAL A 8 12.27 8.35 14.58
CA VAL A 8 11.85 7.70 15.82
C VAL A 8 11.04 8.72 16.62
N ILE A 9 9.75 8.42 16.83
CA ILE A 9 8.90 9.21 17.72
C ILE A 9 9.52 9.10 19.12
N SER A 10 9.99 10.24 19.66
CA SER A 10 10.61 10.28 20.98
C SER A 10 9.63 9.74 22.03
N GLY A 11 10.12 8.94 22.99
CA GLY A 11 9.28 8.36 24.06
C GLY A 11 8.43 9.40 24.80
N ARG A 12 8.92 10.65 24.86
CA ARG A 12 8.22 11.80 25.43
C ARG A 12 6.90 12.16 24.73
N ARG A 13 6.77 11.96 23.41
CA ARG A 13 5.50 12.22 22.70
C ARG A 13 4.45 11.11 22.90
N ARG A 14 4.89 9.92 23.31
CA ARG A 14 4.03 8.74 23.52
C ARG A 14 3.39 8.74 24.91
N GLY A 15 4.13 9.17 25.93
CA GLY A 15 3.59 9.43 27.28
C GLY A 15 2.40 10.37 27.25
N LEU A 16 2.52 11.49 26.52
CA LEU A 16 1.48 12.51 26.39
C LEU A 16 0.12 11.99 25.87
N ALA A 17 0.09 10.97 25.01
CA ALA A 17 -1.17 10.42 24.51
C ALA A 17 -1.87 9.55 25.57
N SER A 18 -1.09 8.71 26.26
CA SER A 18 -1.60 7.86 27.35
C SER A 18 -2.04 8.70 28.54
N GLU A 19 -1.28 9.73 28.88
CA GLU A 19 -1.62 10.72 29.92
C GLU A 19 -2.94 11.44 29.61
N ARG A 20 -3.17 11.85 28.36
CA ARG A 20 -4.43 12.51 27.97
C ARG A 20 -5.64 11.60 28.12
N ILE A 21 -5.52 10.33 27.72
CA ILE A 21 -6.60 9.35 27.87
C ILE A 21 -6.86 9.08 29.36
N ALA A 22 -5.79 8.91 30.14
CA ALA A 22 -5.87 8.75 31.59
C ALA A 22 -6.55 9.94 32.27
N ILE A 23 -6.24 11.17 31.87
CA ILE A 23 -6.90 12.39 32.34
C ILE A 23 -8.41 12.36 32.04
N SER A 24 -8.81 12.07 30.81
CA SER A 24 -10.23 12.01 30.45
C SER A 24 -10.99 10.97 31.26
N VAL A 25 -10.39 9.80 31.50
CA VAL A 25 -10.98 8.77 32.38
C VAL A 25 -11.13 9.28 33.81
N LEU A 26 -10.11 9.95 34.35
CA LEU A 26 -10.18 10.50 35.70
C LEU A 26 -11.29 11.54 35.83
N GLU A 27 -11.46 12.40 34.82
CA GLU A 27 -12.57 13.38 34.79
C GLU A 27 -13.93 12.68 34.74
N GLU A 28 -14.10 11.63 33.93
CA GLU A 28 -15.32 10.80 33.88
C GLU A 28 -15.62 10.09 35.20
N LEU A 29 -14.58 9.66 35.93
CA LEU A 29 -14.69 9.07 37.26
C LEU A 29 -14.95 10.12 38.36
N GLY A 30 -15.06 11.41 38.00
CA GLY A 30 -15.41 12.49 38.91
C GLY A 30 -14.22 13.12 39.64
N TYR A 31 -13.00 12.91 39.18
CA TYR A 31 -11.82 13.62 39.69
C TYR A 31 -11.62 14.94 38.97
N ARG A 32 -11.13 15.94 39.70
CA ARG A 32 -10.68 17.22 39.14
C ARG A 32 -9.17 17.22 38.98
N VAL A 33 -8.68 17.48 37.77
CA VAL A 33 -7.24 17.64 37.52
C VAL A 33 -6.73 18.93 38.14
N LEU A 34 -5.68 18.84 38.96
CA LEU A 34 -5.02 19.99 39.58
C LEU A 34 -3.75 20.39 38.82
N GLU A 35 -2.93 19.40 38.43
CA GLU A 35 -1.63 19.61 37.81
C GLU A 35 -1.24 18.39 36.95
N VAL A 36 -0.50 18.61 35.87
CA VAL A 36 0.03 17.58 34.98
C VAL A 36 1.55 17.74 34.89
N GLY A 37 2.30 16.64 35.00
CA GLY A 37 3.77 16.65 34.97
C GLY A 37 4.39 17.35 36.18
N ARG A 38 3.90 17.05 37.39
CA ARG A 38 4.38 17.70 38.61
C ARG A 38 5.75 17.16 38.98
N LYS A 39 6.78 18.00 38.86
CA LYS A 39 8.14 17.69 39.31
C LYS A 39 8.22 17.60 40.83
N ILE A 40 8.89 16.56 41.31
CA ILE A 40 9.18 16.34 42.72
C ILE A 40 10.57 16.90 43.03
N VAL A 41 10.63 17.96 43.84
CA VAL A 41 11.89 18.64 44.18
C VAL A 41 12.11 18.60 45.69
N ILE A 42 13.23 18.04 46.13
CA ILE A 42 13.68 18.07 47.54
C ILE A 42 15.03 18.81 47.58
N ASN A 43 15.17 19.80 48.47
CA ASN A 43 16.41 20.57 48.62
C ASN A 43 16.97 21.09 47.29
N ASN A 44 16.10 21.64 46.44
CA ASN A 44 16.42 22.17 45.11
C ASN A 44 16.98 21.12 44.11
N THR A 45 16.80 19.82 44.39
CA THR A 45 17.16 18.71 43.49
C THR A 45 15.88 18.01 43.02
N GLU A 46 15.72 17.88 41.71
CA GLU A 46 14.63 17.11 41.10
C GLU A 46 14.90 15.61 41.29
N ILE A 47 14.01 14.93 41.99
CA ILE A 47 14.16 13.51 42.36
C ILE A 47 13.13 12.61 41.67
N GLY A 48 12.14 13.18 41.00
CA GLY A 48 11.10 12.45 40.30
C GLY A 48 10.04 13.36 39.70
N GLU A 49 9.01 12.73 39.14
CA GLU A 49 7.87 13.39 38.53
C GLU A 49 6.61 12.55 38.84
N VAL A 50 5.46 13.23 38.91
CA VAL A 50 4.13 12.61 38.96
C VAL A 50 3.39 13.03 37.71
N ASP A 51 2.86 12.07 36.96
CA ASP A 51 2.20 12.33 35.67
C ASP A 51 1.00 13.27 35.84
N VAL A 52 0.14 13.02 36.84
CA VAL A 52 -1.03 13.86 37.11
C VAL A 52 -1.31 13.94 38.61
N VAL A 53 -1.68 15.12 39.09
CA VAL A 53 -2.26 15.30 40.43
C VAL A 53 -3.74 15.61 40.28
N VAL A 54 -4.59 14.81 40.93
CA VAL A 54 -6.05 14.98 40.89
C VAL A 54 -6.64 15.09 42.29
N GLU A 55 -7.85 15.64 42.37
CA GLU A 55 -8.64 15.76 43.60
C GLU A 55 -9.99 15.07 43.42
N ASP A 56 -10.42 14.28 44.39
CA ASP A 56 -11.76 13.68 44.38
C ASP A 56 -12.83 14.62 44.96
N SER A 57 -14.10 14.19 44.89
CA SER A 57 -15.23 14.96 45.43
C SER A 57 -15.18 15.25 46.94
N SER A 58 -14.33 14.56 47.70
CA SER A 58 -14.11 14.78 49.13
C SER A 58 -12.95 15.73 49.44
N GLY A 59 -12.25 16.21 48.41
CA GLY A 59 -11.07 17.07 48.56
C GLY A 59 -9.76 16.30 48.75
N GLU A 60 -9.78 14.98 48.61
CA GLU A 60 -8.59 14.15 48.77
C GLU A 60 -7.74 14.19 47.50
N LYS A 61 -6.44 14.45 47.67
CA LYS A 61 -5.49 14.56 46.56
C LYS A 61 -4.83 13.23 46.26
N TYR A 62 -4.74 12.90 44.98
CA TYR A 62 -4.05 11.71 44.50
C TYR A 62 -2.91 12.09 43.56
N ALA A 63 -1.77 11.43 43.75
CA ALA A 63 -0.66 11.40 42.82
C ALA A 63 -0.85 10.21 41.89
N VAL A 64 -1.11 10.48 40.61
CA VAL A 64 -1.42 9.47 39.61
C VAL A 64 -0.20 9.20 38.74
N GLU A 65 0.20 7.93 38.67
CA GLU A 65 1.15 7.42 37.68
C GLU A 65 0.37 6.66 36.58
N VAL A 66 0.70 6.92 35.32
CA VAL A 66 0.09 6.28 34.15
C VAL A 66 1.06 5.27 33.57
N LYS A 67 0.67 3.99 33.55
CA LYS A 67 1.44 2.92 32.92
C LYS A 67 0.65 2.34 31.75
N ALA A 68 1.26 2.34 30.55
CA ALA A 68 0.62 1.77 29.36
C ALA A 68 0.40 0.25 29.44
N GLY A 69 1.27 -0.45 30.18
CA GLY A 69 1.21 -1.91 30.34
C GLY A 69 0.61 -2.36 31.66
N ARG A 70 0.98 -3.58 32.08
CA ARG A 70 0.63 -4.14 33.40
C ARG A 70 1.53 -3.56 34.50
N LEU A 71 0.95 -3.36 35.68
CA LEU A 71 1.62 -2.84 36.86
C LEU A 71 2.40 -3.94 37.58
N ASP A 72 3.71 -3.74 37.71
CA ASP A 72 4.63 -4.60 38.45
C ASP A 72 4.94 -4.06 39.85
N VAL A 73 5.64 -4.85 40.66
CA VAL A 73 6.07 -4.46 42.02
C VAL A 73 6.90 -3.17 42.03
N GLY A 74 7.73 -2.96 41.00
CA GLY A 74 8.52 -1.75 40.85
C GLY A 74 7.64 -0.50 40.69
N GLY A 75 6.66 -0.56 39.79
CA GLY A 75 5.71 0.51 39.55
C GLY A 75 4.86 0.84 40.78
N VAL A 76 4.44 -0.16 41.55
CA VAL A 76 3.71 0.06 42.82
C VAL A 76 4.56 0.86 43.81
N ARG A 77 5.83 0.49 43.99
CA ARG A 77 6.76 1.19 44.88
C ARG A 77 7.01 2.62 44.41
N GLN A 78 7.21 2.81 43.11
CA GLN A 78 7.43 4.13 42.53
C GLN A 78 6.23 5.05 42.79
N ALA A 79 5.02 4.60 42.48
CA ALA A 79 3.80 5.38 42.70
C ALA A 79 3.62 5.74 44.19
N TYR A 80 3.84 4.77 45.08
CA TYR A 80 3.76 5.01 46.54
C TYR A 80 4.77 6.04 47.03
N VAL A 81 6.05 5.90 46.66
CA VAL A 81 7.12 6.80 47.10
C VAL A 81 6.88 8.21 46.56
N ASN A 82 6.55 8.33 45.27
CA ASN A 82 6.31 9.63 44.64
C ASN A 82 5.13 10.35 45.30
N ALA A 83 4.03 9.64 45.56
CA ALA A 83 2.86 10.20 46.24
C ALA A 83 3.18 10.67 47.66
N LEU A 84 3.94 9.86 48.41
CA LEU A 84 4.34 10.16 49.78
C LEU A 84 5.16 11.45 49.84
N VAL A 85 6.11 11.63 48.92
CA VAL A 85 6.97 12.83 48.89
C VAL A 85 6.16 14.10 48.67
N ILE A 86 5.11 14.05 47.84
CA ILE A 86 4.29 15.23 47.53
C ILE A 86 3.06 15.39 48.44
N GLY A 87 2.90 14.52 49.45
CA GLY A 87 1.82 14.57 50.42
C GLY A 87 0.44 14.23 49.84
N ALA A 88 0.38 13.32 48.88
CA ALA A 88 -0.87 12.88 48.24
C ALA A 88 -1.04 11.35 48.35
N LYS A 89 -2.25 10.86 48.11
CA LYS A 89 -2.54 9.42 48.07
C LYS A 89 -2.06 8.81 46.75
N PRO A 90 -1.43 7.63 46.75
CA PRO A 90 -0.95 7.01 45.52
C PRO A 90 -2.09 6.43 44.68
N MET A 91 -2.05 6.70 43.39
CA MET A 91 -2.93 6.10 42.40
C MET A 91 -2.13 5.67 41.16
N VAL A 92 -2.53 4.56 40.53
CA VAL A 92 -1.97 4.09 39.26
C VAL A 92 -3.09 3.79 38.28
N ILE A 93 -2.92 4.22 37.03
CA ILE A 93 -3.77 3.84 35.91
C ILE A 93 -2.99 2.87 35.02
N CYS A 94 -3.53 1.66 34.78
CA CYS A 94 -2.84 0.62 33.99
C CYS A 94 -3.81 -0.37 33.35
N LYS A 95 -3.31 -1.34 32.56
CA LYS A 95 -4.09 -2.45 31.99
C LYS A 95 -4.41 -3.58 32.99
N GLY A 96 -3.90 -3.51 34.22
CA GLY A 96 -4.00 -4.56 35.23
C GLY A 96 -2.68 -4.83 35.93
N PHE A 97 -2.62 -5.91 36.72
CA PHE A 97 -1.42 -6.31 37.44
C PHE A 97 -0.57 -7.31 36.64
N ALA A 98 0.76 -7.22 36.77
CA ALA A 98 1.69 -8.15 36.13
C ALA A 98 1.65 -9.54 36.78
N ASP A 99 1.52 -9.58 38.11
CA ASP A 99 1.45 -10.78 38.93
C ASP A 99 0.66 -10.52 40.23
N ASP A 100 0.46 -11.57 41.03
CA ASP A 100 -0.24 -11.47 42.32
C ASP A 100 0.58 -10.70 43.38
N ALA A 101 1.91 -10.68 43.26
CA ALA A 101 2.78 -9.96 44.19
C ALA A 101 2.60 -8.43 44.07
N ALA A 102 2.44 -7.92 42.84
CA ALA A 102 2.13 -6.52 42.58
C ALA A 102 0.75 -6.15 43.13
N ARG A 103 -0.24 -7.03 43.01
CA ARG A 103 -1.58 -6.80 43.56
C ARG A 103 -1.57 -6.72 45.08
N GLU A 104 -0.98 -7.72 45.73
CA GLU A 104 -0.88 -7.77 47.19
C GLU A 104 -0.12 -6.57 47.75
N LEU A 105 0.97 -6.16 47.09
CA LEU A 105 1.73 -4.98 47.50
C LEU A 105 0.92 -3.68 47.34
N ALA A 106 0.16 -3.53 46.25
CA ALA A 106 -0.66 -2.35 46.03
C ALA A 106 -1.74 -2.22 47.11
N GLU A 107 -2.42 -3.32 47.46
CA GLU A 107 -3.39 -3.37 48.55
C GLU A 107 -2.74 -3.03 49.90
N ARG A 108 -1.57 -3.62 50.20
CA ARG A 108 -0.84 -3.39 51.45
C ARG A 108 -0.39 -1.95 51.62
N LEU A 109 0.02 -1.29 50.55
CA LEU A 109 0.50 0.10 50.54
C LEU A 109 -0.61 1.12 50.33
N GLY A 110 -1.87 0.69 50.12
CA GLY A 110 -3.00 1.58 49.84
C GLY A 110 -2.88 2.30 48.50
N VAL A 111 -2.21 1.70 47.51
CA VAL A 111 -2.10 2.23 46.15
C VAL A 111 -3.40 1.94 45.41
N LYS A 112 -4.14 2.99 45.06
CA LYS A 112 -5.39 2.85 44.30
C LYS A 112 -5.08 2.52 42.85
N VAL A 113 -5.56 1.40 42.35
CA VAL A 113 -5.34 0.99 40.95
C VAL A 113 -6.63 1.12 40.15
N VAL A 114 -6.61 1.94 39.10
CA VAL A 114 -7.69 2.06 38.12
C VAL A 114 -7.29 1.28 36.88
N GLN A 115 -8.00 0.18 36.63
CA GLN A 115 -7.72 -0.67 35.47
C GLN A 115 -8.51 -0.18 34.27
N LEU A 116 -7.80 0.14 33.19
CA LEU A 116 -8.40 0.45 31.89
C LEU A 116 -8.49 -0.81 31.04
N SER A 117 -9.53 -0.92 30.22
CA SER A 117 -9.58 -1.97 29.19
C SER A 117 -8.41 -1.82 28.22
N ASP A 118 -7.93 -2.94 27.67
CA ASP A 118 -6.75 -3.01 26.79
C ASP A 118 -6.77 -2.01 25.62
N VAL A 119 -7.97 -1.59 25.19
CA VAL A 119 -8.24 -0.64 24.11
C VAL A 119 -7.69 0.78 24.37
N PHE A 120 -7.57 1.21 25.63
CA PHE A 120 -7.29 2.63 25.94
C PHE A 120 -5.80 2.97 26.07
N LEU A 121 -4.93 1.98 26.25
CA LEU A 121 -3.50 2.20 26.50
C LEU A 121 -2.66 1.43 25.47
N VAL A 122 -2.54 1.94 24.25
CA VAL A 122 -1.82 1.21 23.19
C VAL A 122 -0.31 1.40 23.34
N GLU A 123 0.44 0.31 23.44
CA GLU A 123 1.91 0.36 23.42
C GLU A 123 2.43 0.70 22.01
N SER A 124 3.68 1.15 21.91
CA SER A 124 4.18 1.65 20.61
C SER A 124 4.38 0.54 19.58
N GLU A 125 4.75 -0.62 20.09
CA GLU A 125 4.90 -1.87 19.39
C GLU A 125 3.54 -2.35 18.85
N GLU A 126 2.49 -2.21 19.67
CA GLU A 126 1.11 -2.56 19.31
C GLU A 126 0.55 -1.58 18.26
N LEU A 127 0.79 -0.28 18.42
CA LEU A 127 0.42 0.71 17.41
C LEU A 127 1.17 0.44 16.09
N TYR A 128 2.45 0.10 16.16
CA TYR A 128 3.25 -0.24 14.99
C TYR A 128 2.68 -1.47 14.27
N SER A 129 2.31 -2.54 14.99
CA SER A 129 1.71 -3.73 14.37
C SER A 129 0.38 -3.40 13.70
N ILE A 130 -0.50 -2.62 14.35
CA ILE A 130 -1.79 -2.21 13.78
C ILE A 130 -1.57 -1.39 12.51
N VAL A 131 -0.69 -0.39 12.54
CA VAL A 131 -0.41 0.45 11.36
C VAL A 131 0.21 -0.37 10.24
N ARG A 132 1.14 -1.27 10.56
CA ARG A 132 1.79 -2.14 9.58
C ARG A 132 0.76 -3.05 8.89
N GLU A 133 -0.13 -3.66 9.66
CA GLU A 133 -1.20 -4.52 9.15
C GLU A 133 -2.16 -3.75 8.23
N VAL A 134 -2.64 -2.57 8.66
CA VAL A 134 -3.51 -1.72 7.85
C VAL A 134 -2.82 -1.31 6.54
N VAL A 135 -1.53 -0.98 6.59
CA VAL A 135 -0.76 -0.65 5.38
C VAL A 135 -0.61 -1.86 4.47
N GLU A 136 -0.31 -3.04 5.01
CA GLU A 136 -0.21 -4.28 4.25
C GLU A 136 -1.54 -4.65 3.57
N GLU A 137 -2.66 -4.50 4.28
CA GLU A 137 -4.00 -4.75 3.75
C GLU A 137 -4.32 -3.80 2.60
N VAL A 138 -4.14 -2.48 2.80
CA VAL A 138 -4.37 -1.48 1.75
C VAL A 138 -3.49 -1.74 0.53
N LEU A 139 -2.20 -2.04 0.71
CA LEU A 139 -1.31 -2.34 -0.42
C LEU A 139 -1.75 -3.60 -1.16
N THR A 140 -2.17 -4.63 -0.44
CA THR A 140 -2.67 -5.88 -1.03
C THR A 140 -3.90 -5.61 -1.88
N GLU A 141 -4.87 -4.85 -1.38
CA GLU A 141 -6.08 -4.46 -2.12
C GLU A 141 -5.76 -3.73 -3.44
N TYR A 142 -4.80 -2.81 -3.44
CA TYR A 142 -4.38 -2.12 -4.65
C TYR A 142 -3.60 -3.05 -5.59
N PHE A 143 -2.71 -3.91 -5.07
CA PHE A 143 -1.97 -4.87 -5.89
C PHE A 143 -2.86 -5.91 -6.56
N GLU A 144 -3.91 -6.37 -5.89
CA GLU A 144 -4.92 -7.23 -6.50
C GLU A 144 -5.62 -6.53 -7.68
N LEU A 145 -5.81 -5.21 -7.60
CA LEU A 145 -6.38 -4.43 -8.70
C LEU A 145 -5.42 -4.36 -9.91
N PHE A 146 -4.13 -4.18 -9.65
CA PHE A 146 -3.09 -4.15 -10.69
C PHE A 146 -2.85 -5.54 -11.32
N TYR A 147 -2.61 -6.56 -10.50
CA TYR A 147 -2.15 -7.88 -10.95
C TYR A 147 -3.23 -8.96 -10.98
N GLY A 148 -4.39 -8.71 -10.37
CA GLY A 148 -5.50 -9.65 -10.36
C GLY A 148 -6.10 -9.88 -11.75
N TYR A 149 -6.98 -10.87 -11.84
CA TYR A 149 -7.62 -11.29 -13.07
C TYR A 149 -8.23 -10.08 -13.81
N THR A 150 -7.85 -9.89 -15.07
CA THR A 150 -8.38 -8.81 -15.90
C THR A 150 -9.84 -9.11 -16.19
N VAL A 151 -10.75 -8.40 -15.50
CA VAL A 151 -12.16 -8.43 -15.88
C VAL A 151 -12.27 -7.81 -17.26
N GLN A 152 -12.82 -8.55 -18.23
CA GLN A 152 -13.07 -8.01 -19.56
C GLN A 152 -14.11 -6.89 -19.45
N LEU A 153 -13.65 -5.65 -19.62
CA LEU A 153 -14.51 -4.49 -19.62
C LEU A 153 -15.28 -4.45 -20.95
N LYS A 154 -16.60 -4.33 -20.87
CA LYS A 154 -17.45 -4.04 -22.02
C LYS A 154 -17.32 -2.56 -22.39
N GLN A 155 -17.74 -2.20 -23.59
CA GLN A 155 -17.75 -0.81 -24.06
C GLN A 155 -18.49 0.13 -23.09
N GLU A 156 -19.66 -0.30 -22.61
CA GLU A 156 -20.44 0.44 -21.60
C GLU A 156 -19.67 0.69 -20.31
N HIS A 157 -18.81 -0.26 -19.90
CA HIS A 157 -17.97 -0.09 -18.71
C HIS A 157 -16.86 0.93 -18.96
N TYR A 158 -16.26 0.95 -20.16
CA TYR A 158 -15.24 1.95 -20.53
C TYR A 158 -15.80 3.36 -20.49
N GLU A 159 -16.99 3.57 -21.06
CA GLU A 159 -17.63 4.89 -21.10
C GLU A 159 -17.90 5.41 -19.68
N LEU A 160 -18.48 4.55 -18.84
CA LEU A 160 -18.74 4.84 -17.43
C LEU A 160 -17.45 5.15 -16.66
N LEU A 161 -16.44 4.29 -16.74
CA LEU A 161 -15.16 4.47 -16.04
C LEU A 161 -14.40 5.71 -16.54
N SER A 162 -14.46 6.01 -17.84
CA SER A 162 -13.81 7.20 -18.43
C SER A 162 -14.47 8.50 -17.96
N ALA A 163 -15.80 8.52 -17.88
CA ALA A 163 -16.53 9.65 -17.30
C ALA A 163 -16.16 9.85 -15.83
N ILE A 164 -16.11 8.78 -15.04
CA ILE A 164 -15.72 8.84 -13.62
C ILE A 164 -14.27 9.34 -13.45
N TYR A 165 -13.33 8.78 -14.23
CA TYR A 165 -11.91 9.14 -14.16
C TYR A 165 -11.66 10.62 -14.46
N SER A 166 -12.30 11.12 -15.53
CA SER A 166 -12.15 12.49 -16.03
C SER A 166 -12.89 13.54 -15.21
N SER A 167 -13.73 13.13 -14.25
CA SER A 167 -14.52 14.02 -13.41
C SER A 167 -14.00 14.11 -11.99
N THR A 168 -14.12 15.29 -11.38
CA THR A 168 -13.68 15.56 -10.00
C THR A 168 -14.72 15.17 -8.96
N SER A 169 -16.01 15.21 -9.32
CA SER A 169 -17.14 14.87 -8.47
C SER A 169 -18.14 13.92 -9.16
N ILE A 170 -19.06 13.35 -8.38
CA ILE A 170 -20.08 12.44 -8.90
C ILE A 170 -21.11 13.18 -9.77
N GLU A 171 -21.38 14.45 -9.45
CA GLU A 171 -22.27 15.33 -10.20
C GLU A 171 -21.71 15.58 -11.61
N GLU A 172 -20.42 15.95 -11.71
CA GLU A 172 -19.75 16.18 -12.98
C GLU A 172 -19.72 14.91 -13.85
N ALA A 173 -19.51 13.74 -13.25
CA ALA A 173 -19.58 12.47 -13.98
C ALA A 173 -21.00 12.15 -14.47
N ALA A 174 -22.02 12.45 -13.66
CA ALA A 174 -23.42 12.24 -14.02
C ALA A 174 -23.84 13.14 -15.19
N GLU A 175 -23.43 14.42 -15.17
CA GLU A 175 -23.63 15.37 -16.26
C GLU A 175 -22.99 14.89 -17.57
N LYS A 176 -21.72 14.44 -17.54
CA LYS A 176 -21.04 13.90 -18.74
C LYS A 176 -21.72 12.67 -19.33
N LEU A 177 -22.35 11.85 -18.49
CA LEU A 177 -23.09 10.66 -18.90
C LEU A 177 -24.56 10.95 -19.22
N ASN A 178 -25.00 12.20 -19.06
CA ASN A 178 -26.39 12.64 -19.21
C ASN A 178 -27.36 11.76 -18.38
N VAL A 179 -26.98 11.46 -17.15
CA VAL A 179 -27.78 10.70 -16.18
C VAL A 179 -27.90 11.48 -14.88
N ASP A 180 -28.89 11.14 -14.06
CA ASP A 180 -28.98 11.65 -12.70
C ASP A 180 -27.95 10.97 -11.77
N VAL A 181 -27.61 11.64 -10.68
CA VAL A 181 -26.63 11.16 -9.68
C VAL A 181 -27.05 9.83 -9.08
N SER A 182 -28.35 9.59 -8.87
CA SER A 182 -28.85 8.32 -8.32
C SER A 182 -28.68 7.17 -9.30
N ALA A 183 -28.98 7.38 -10.59
CA ALA A 183 -28.71 6.38 -11.62
C ALA A 183 -27.22 6.09 -11.77
N LEU A 184 -26.35 7.10 -11.71
CA LEU A 184 -24.90 6.87 -11.73
C LEU A 184 -24.44 6.04 -10.52
N ALA A 185 -24.92 6.36 -9.32
CA ALA A 185 -24.60 5.59 -8.11
C ALA A 185 -25.03 4.12 -8.24
N LYS A 186 -26.23 3.86 -8.79
CA LYS A 186 -26.70 2.49 -9.08
C LYS A 186 -25.81 1.75 -10.09
N ARG A 187 -25.34 2.44 -11.14
CA ARG A 187 -24.41 1.86 -12.11
C ARG A 187 -23.05 1.52 -11.47
N ILE A 188 -22.55 2.37 -10.57
CA ILE A 188 -21.33 2.10 -9.81
C ILE A 188 -21.53 0.88 -8.88
N ASP A 189 -22.68 0.78 -8.21
CA ASP A 189 -23.01 -0.38 -7.37
C ASP A 189 -23.12 -1.67 -8.17
N GLU A 190 -23.64 -1.61 -9.40
CA GLU A 190 -23.67 -2.76 -10.30
C GLU A 190 -22.26 -3.21 -10.69
N LEU A 191 -21.35 -2.27 -11.03
CA LEU A 191 -19.94 -2.61 -11.25
C LEU A 191 -19.27 -3.24 -10.01
N ARG A 192 -19.69 -2.86 -8.79
CA ARG A 192 -19.21 -3.50 -7.55
C ARG A 192 -19.72 -4.93 -7.40
N ARG A 193 -21.00 -5.17 -7.72
CA ARG A 193 -21.60 -6.52 -7.68
C ARG A 193 -20.95 -7.46 -8.70
N GLN A 194 -20.59 -6.93 -9.86
CA GLN A 194 -19.90 -7.66 -10.92
C GLN A 194 -18.41 -7.90 -10.61
N GLY A 195 -17.88 -7.33 -9.52
CA GLY A 195 -16.48 -7.47 -9.13
C GLY A 195 -15.51 -6.64 -9.99
N ILE A 196 -16.00 -5.73 -10.83
CA ILE A 196 -15.16 -4.79 -11.60
C ILE A 196 -14.58 -3.73 -10.67
N ILE A 197 -15.41 -3.20 -9.78
CA ILE A 197 -14.99 -2.25 -8.75
C ILE A 197 -14.94 -2.99 -7.41
N PRO A 198 -13.85 -2.91 -6.65
CA PRO A 198 -13.78 -3.55 -5.34
C PRO A 198 -14.81 -3.00 -4.35
N LYS A 199 -15.24 -3.85 -3.41
CA LYS A 199 -16.22 -3.48 -2.37
C LYS A 199 -15.71 -2.37 -1.44
N TRP A 200 -14.41 -2.31 -1.17
CA TRP A 200 -13.80 -1.28 -0.34
C TRP A 200 -13.87 0.13 -0.97
N ALA A 201 -14.04 0.22 -2.30
CA ALA A 201 -14.13 1.48 -3.02
C ALA A 201 -15.53 2.10 -2.89
N SER A 202 -15.90 2.50 -1.67
CA SER A 202 -17.21 3.06 -1.33
C SER A 202 -17.37 4.53 -1.70
N LYS A 203 -16.33 5.34 -1.47
CA LYS A 203 -16.30 6.78 -1.75
C LYS A 203 -16.01 7.05 -3.23
N TYR A 204 -16.59 8.12 -3.78
CA TYR A 204 -16.36 8.52 -5.18
C TYR A 204 -14.87 8.69 -5.52
N SER A 205 -14.07 9.25 -4.61
CA SER A 205 -12.63 9.41 -4.80
C SER A 205 -11.89 8.06 -4.94
N SER A 206 -12.30 7.03 -4.20
CA SER A 206 -11.77 5.68 -4.32
C SER A 206 -12.20 5.04 -5.65
N VAL A 207 -13.48 5.15 -6.01
CA VAL A 207 -14.03 4.69 -7.30
C VAL A 207 -13.28 5.32 -8.48
N ARG A 208 -12.98 6.62 -8.40
CA ARG A 208 -12.20 7.35 -9.42
C ARG A 208 -10.77 6.83 -9.56
N ARG A 209 -10.08 6.54 -8.44
CA ARG A 209 -8.75 5.93 -8.48
C ARG A 209 -8.79 4.53 -9.09
N VAL A 210 -9.79 3.72 -8.72
CA VAL A 210 -10.01 2.40 -9.32
C VAL A 210 -10.23 2.51 -10.83
N ALA A 211 -11.10 3.42 -11.27
CA ALA A 211 -11.35 3.67 -12.69
C ALA A 211 -10.07 4.04 -13.44
N GLN A 212 -9.24 4.93 -12.87
CA GLN A 212 -7.94 5.27 -13.43
C GLN A 212 -7.04 4.04 -13.61
N ILE A 213 -6.91 3.21 -12.57
CA ILE A 213 -6.06 2.02 -12.60
C ILE A 213 -6.55 1.03 -13.65
N LEU A 214 -7.85 0.76 -13.71
CA LEU A 214 -8.44 -0.17 -14.68
C LEU A 214 -8.24 0.30 -16.13
N LEU A 215 -8.45 1.58 -16.41
CA LEU A 215 -8.26 2.16 -17.75
C LEU A 215 -6.78 2.12 -18.17
N GLN A 216 -5.87 2.46 -17.27
CA GLN A 216 -4.43 2.40 -17.53
C GLN A 216 -3.96 0.95 -17.75
N LYS A 217 -4.42 0.02 -16.90
CA LYS A 217 -4.14 -1.42 -17.04
C LYS A 217 -4.57 -1.92 -18.42
N GLN A 218 -5.79 -1.59 -18.86
CA GLN A 218 -6.23 -1.97 -20.20
C GLN A 218 -5.32 -1.37 -21.27
N SER A 219 -5.02 -0.08 -21.21
CA SER A 219 -4.20 0.59 -22.21
C SER A 219 -2.84 -0.09 -22.37
N VAL A 220 -2.21 -0.47 -21.25
CA VAL A 220 -0.95 -1.24 -21.25
C VAL A 220 -1.14 -2.62 -21.88
N VAL A 221 -2.19 -3.35 -21.52
CA VAL A 221 -2.49 -4.69 -22.10
C VAL A 221 -2.70 -4.58 -23.62
N SER A 222 -3.52 -3.65 -24.08
CA SER A 222 -3.78 -3.43 -25.50
C SER A 222 -2.51 -3.05 -26.27
N ALA A 223 -1.66 -2.18 -25.71
CA ALA A 223 -0.39 -1.80 -26.32
C ALA A 223 0.58 -2.99 -26.43
N LEU A 224 0.62 -3.86 -25.42
CA LEU A 224 1.42 -5.09 -25.45
C LEU A 224 0.92 -6.09 -26.51
N GLU A 225 -0.40 -6.24 -26.65
CA GLU A 225 -1.00 -7.09 -27.68
C GLU A 225 -0.71 -6.58 -29.09
N GLU A 226 -0.82 -5.27 -29.31
CA GLU A 226 -0.49 -4.64 -30.60
C GLU A 226 1.00 -4.81 -30.92
N SER A 227 1.88 -4.56 -29.94
CA SER A 227 3.32 -4.78 -30.08
C SER A 227 3.64 -6.23 -30.47
N ARG A 228 2.98 -7.21 -29.83
CA ARG A 228 3.12 -8.62 -30.17
C ARG A 228 2.71 -8.91 -31.62
N ARG A 229 1.58 -8.38 -32.08
CA ARG A 229 1.11 -8.55 -33.48
C ARG A 229 2.08 -7.95 -34.49
N LEU A 230 2.66 -6.79 -34.20
CA LEU A 230 3.68 -6.17 -35.04
C LEU A 230 4.94 -7.03 -35.13
N VAL A 231 5.39 -7.59 -34.01
CA VAL A 231 6.54 -8.52 -33.98
C VAL A 231 6.26 -9.78 -34.81
N GLU A 232 5.07 -10.35 -34.70
CA GLU A 232 4.65 -11.51 -35.52
C GLU A 232 4.61 -11.17 -37.01
N SER A 233 4.09 -10.00 -37.37
CA SER A 233 4.04 -9.52 -38.75
C SER A 233 5.43 -9.26 -39.33
N LEU A 234 6.34 -8.66 -38.55
CA LEU A 234 7.73 -8.44 -38.93
C LEU A 234 8.47 -9.76 -39.18
N LYS A 235 8.26 -10.77 -38.34
CA LYS A 235 8.83 -12.11 -38.54
C LYS A 235 8.37 -12.70 -39.88
N SER A 236 7.08 -12.62 -40.19
CA SER A 236 6.53 -13.08 -41.47
C SER A 236 7.16 -12.36 -42.67
N LEU A 237 7.34 -11.03 -42.59
CA LEU A 237 7.97 -10.26 -43.66
C LEU A 237 9.44 -10.64 -43.86
N VAL A 238 10.19 -10.83 -42.77
CA VAL A 238 11.58 -11.29 -42.83
C VAL A 238 11.69 -12.65 -43.52
N ASP A 239 10.78 -13.57 -43.24
CA ASP A 239 10.80 -14.89 -43.87
C ASP A 239 10.41 -14.83 -45.36
N GLN A 240 9.45 -13.99 -45.75
CA GLN A 240 9.15 -13.73 -47.16
C GLN A 240 10.33 -13.12 -47.92
N LEU A 241 11.06 -12.18 -47.30
CA LEU A 241 12.27 -11.57 -47.90
C LEU A 241 13.37 -12.60 -48.12
N LYS A 242 13.57 -13.55 -47.19
CA LYS A 242 14.53 -14.65 -47.38
C LYS A 242 14.17 -15.54 -48.58
N VAL A 243 12.88 -15.85 -48.76
CA VAL A 243 12.39 -16.64 -49.90
C VAL A 243 12.57 -15.89 -51.23
N LEU A 244 12.30 -14.58 -51.24
CA LEU A 244 12.57 -13.73 -52.41
C LEU A 244 14.06 -13.69 -52.76
N GLN A 245 14.93 -13.54 -51.76
CA GLN A 245 16.37 -13.50 -51.95
C GLN A 245 16.91 -14.82 -52.52
N SER A 246 16.41 -15.97 -52.05
CA SER A 246 16.81 -17.28 -52.59
C SER A 246 16.31 -17.48 -54.03
N THR A 247 15.09 -17.03 -54.33
CA THR A 247 14.52 -17.09 -55.68
C THR A 247 15.30 -16.21 -56.66
N LEU A 248 15.62 -14.97 -56.27
CA LEU A 248 16.47 -14.07 -57.04
C LEU A 248 17.84 -14.69 -57.32
N HIS A 249 18.46 -15.30 -56.31
CA HIS A 249 19.75 -15.98 -56.47
C HIS A 249 19.67 -17.11 -57.51
N LEU A 250 18.63 -17.94 -57.46
CA LEU A 250 18.40 -19.02 -58.44
C LEU A 250 18.20 -18.47 -59.86
N LEU A 251 17.39 -17.40 -60.01
CA LEU A 251 17.17 -16.75 -61.30
C LEU A 251 18.46 -16.15 -61.87
N THR A 252 19.26 -15.49 -61.03
CA THR A 252 20.58 -14.96 -61.45
C THR A 252 21.47 -16.10 -61.95
N GLN A 253 21.56 -17.21 -61.22
CA GLN A 253 22.35 -18.38 -61.65
C GLN A 253 21.87 -18.96 -62.99
N GLN A 254 20.55 -19.08 -63.19
CA GLN A 254 19.98 -19.55 -64.45
C GLN A 254 20.28 -18.59 -65.61
N LEU A 255 20.19 -17.29 -65.38
CA LEU A 255 20.52 -16.27 -66.38
C LEU A 255 21.99 -16.36 -66.79
N THR A 256 22.90 -16.49 -65.82
CA THR A 256 24.34 -16.65 -66.09
C THR A 256 24.63 -17.93 -66.88
N LYS A 257 24.00 -19.06 -66.53
CA LYS A 257 24.11 -20.31 -67.29
C LYS A 257 23.62 -20.14 -68.73
N THR A 258 22.49 -19.47 -68.93
CA THR A 258 21.90 -19.22 -70.26
C THR A 258 22.80 -18.31 -71.11
N GLN A 259 23.35 -17.25 -70.52
CA GLN A 259 24.34 -16.38 -71.18
C GLN A 259 25.61 -17.15 -71.57
N GLN A 260 26.11 -18.04 -70.70
CA GLN A 260 27.28 -18.88 -71.02
C GLN A 260 27.01 -19.87 -72.18
N VAL A 261 25.77 -20.36 -72.30
CA VAL A 261 25.37 -21.23 -73.43
C VAL A 261 25.26 -20.43 -74.73
N LEU A 262 24.71 -19.20 -74.68
CA LEU A 262 24.58 -18.30 -75.83
C LEU A 262 25.90 -17.70 -76.31
N LEU A 263 26.89 -17.55 -75.42
CA LEU A 263 28.22 -16.97 -75.72
C LEU A 263 29.31 -18.00 -76.06
N LYS A 264 28.99 -19.29 -76.14
CA LYS A 264 29.92 -20.28 -76.73
C LYS A 264 29.90 -20.12 -78.26
N PRO A 265 30.97 -19.60 -78.92
CA PRO A 265 31.04 -19.68 -80.37
C PRO A 265 31.13 -21.15 -80.77
N GLY A 266 30.44 -21.51 -81.85
CA GLY A 266 30.37 -22.87 -82.37
C GLY A 266 31.73 -23.49 -82.63
N LYS A 267 32.26 -24.25 -81.67
CA LYS A 267 33.30 -25.26 -81.91
C LYS A 267 32.62 -26.58 -82.28
N GLN A 268 31.93 -26.62 -83.42
CA GLN A 268 31.48 -27.85 -84.07
C GLN A 268 31.57 -27.79 -85.60
N SER A 269 32.33 -26.84 -86.16
CA SER A 269 32.48 -26.69 -87.62
C SER A 269 33.91 -26.82 -88.13
N GLU A 270 34.78 -27.60 -87.47
CA GLU A 270 36.13 -27.91 -88.00
C GLU A 270 36.47 -29.41 -88.15
N GLU A 271 35.66 -30.36 -87.66
CA GLU A 271 35.98 -31.80 -87.83
C GLU A 271 35.39 -32.47 -89.08
N ASN A 272 34.59 -31.77 -89.90
CA ASN A 272 33.92 -32.37 -91.08
C ASN A 272 34.53 -31.99 -92.44
N LYS A 273 35.79 -31.55 -92.50
CA LYS A 273 36.49 -31.21 -93.76
C LYS A 273 37.68 -32.11 -94.13
N GLN A 274 37.88 -33.25 -93.46
CA GLN A 274 39.00 -34.17 -93.79
C GLN A 274 38.58 -35.59 -94.24
N VAL A 275 37.32 -35.84 -94.63
CA VAL A 275 36.88 -37.19 -95.07
C VAL A 275 36.26 -37.23 -96.48
N VAL A 276 36.34 -36.15 -97.28
CA VAL A 276 35.85 -36.16 -98.67
C VAL A 276 36.92 -35.64 -99.63
N GLU A 277 38.07 -36.32 -99.70
CA GLU A 277 39.02 -36.19 -100.82
C GLU A 277 39.90 -37.45 -100.95
N THR A 278 39.27 -38.63 -100.88
CA THR A 278 39.84 -39.91 -101.36
C THR A 278 38.70 -40.80 -101.85
N ASN A 279 38.16 -40.48 -103.04
CA ASN A 279 37.53 -41.41 -103.98
C ASN A 279 36.90 -40.63 -105.15
N SER A 280 37.70 -40.30 -106.15
CA SER A 280 37.40 -40.29 -107.60
C SER A 280 38.62 -39.80 -108.37
#